data_AF-A0A0M3QVX2-F1
#
_entry.id   AF-A0A0M3QVX2-F1
#
_cell.length_a   1.000
_cell.length_b   1.000
_cell.length_c   1.000
_cell.angle_alpha   90.00
_cell.angle_beta   90.00
_cell.angle_gamma   90.00
#
_symmetry.space_group_name_H-M   'P 1'
#
loop_
_entity.id
_entity.type
_entity.pdbx_description
1 polymer ?
#
loop_
_entity_poly.entity_id
_entity_poly.type
_entity_poly.pdbx_seq_one_letter_code
_entity_poly.pdbx_strand_id
1 'polypeptide(L)'
;MQKVPHFAREDSQEHLPSPHNTVNMKRRTLAGSCGVGVFIFAFAFIVIAFATPSWLVSDYRITGAKLDRLGLWVHCFRSLPDVNDDSQRRFFVGCRWVFEPFTKGYDEIRGFLLPAFMIATQFF
;
A
#
# COMPACT_ATOMS: atom_id res chain seq x y z
N MET A 1 89.80 4.51 9.57
CA MET A 1 89.35 3.37 8.72
C MET A 1 88.38 2.57 9.59
N GLN A 2 87.06 2.71 9.47
CA GLN A 2 86.22 2.01 8.48
C GLN A 2 84.88 2.74 8.32
N LYS A 3 84.34 2.67 7.10
CA LYS A 3 83.41 3.61 6.44
C LYS A 3 81.95 3.28 6.78
N VAL A 4 81.17 4.29 7.18
CA VAL A 4 79.70 4.23 7.33
C VAL A 4 79.07 4.20 5.93
N PRO A 5 78.18 3.26 5.59
CA PRO A 5 77.45 3.32 4.34
C PRO A 5 76.17 4.16 4.52
N HIS A 6 76.14 5.31 3.88
CA HIS A 6 74.91 5.99 3.50
C HIS A 6 74.16 5.10 2.49
N PHE A 7 72.99 4.60 2.88
CA PHE A 7 72.04 3.99 1.97
C PHE A 7 70.90 4.99 1.73
N ALA A 8 70.89 5.58 0.54
CA ALA A 8 69.82 6.41 0.01
C ALA A 8 69.27 5.76 -1.27
N ARG A 9 68.02 6.12 -1.62
CA ARG A 9 67.27 5.94 -2.88
C ARG A 9 66.06 5.00 -2.74
N GLU A 10 64.85 5.55 -2.53
CA GLU A 10 63.85 6.06 -3.50
C GLU A 10 63.00 4.94 -4.13
N ASP A 11 61.71 5.03 -3.80
CA ASP A 11 60.57 4.89 -4.71
C ASP A 11 60.55 3.70 -5.67
N SER A 12 59.82 2.67 -5.27
CA SER A 12 59.14 1.80 -6.24
C SER A 12 57.73 1.55 -5.71
N GLN A 13 56.89 2.55 -5.94
CA GLN A 13 55.44 2.43 -5.96
C GLN A 13 55.03 1.32 -6.94
N GLU A 14 54.89 0.08 -6.44
CA GLU A 14 54.17 -0.97 -7.16
C GLU A 14 52.67 -0.65 -7.15
N HIS A 15 52.23 -0.24 -8.33
CA HIS A 15 50.87 0.03 -8.74
C HIS A 15 50.10 -1.29 -8.92
N LEU A 16 49.07 -1.59 -8.10
CA LEU A 16 47.97 -2.51 -8.44
C LEU A 16 46.75 -2.28 -7.51
N PRO A 17 45.53 -2.69 -7.91
CA PRO A 17 44.44 -1.79 -8.21
C PRO A 17 43.37 -1.74 -7.11
N SER A 18 42.85 -0.53 -6.89
CA SER A 18 41.54 -0.18 -6.31
C SER A 18 41.22 -0.73 -4.90
N PRO A 19 40.63 0.08 -4.00
CA PRO A 19 39.96 -0.50 -2.86
C PRO A 19 38.84 -1.36 -3.45
N HIS A 20 39.00 -2.69 -3.40
CA HIS A 20 37.82 -3.51 -3.35
C HIS A 20 37.11 -3.01 -2.11
N ASN A 21 36.12 -2.13 -2.30
CA ASN A 21 35.08 -1.85 -1.35
C ASN A 21 34.49 -3.24 -1.08
N THR A 22 35.12 -3.98 -0.16
CA THR A 22 34.55 -5.11 0.52
C THR A 22 33.41 -4.48 1.28
N VAL A 23 32.29 -4.30 0.58
CA VAL A 23 31.00 -4.08 1.18
C VAL A 23 30.88 -5.26 2.13
N ASN A 24 31.20 -5.00 3.40
CA ASN A 24 31.14 -5.98 4.45
C ASN A 24 29.64 -6.27 4.58
N MET A 25 29.17 -7.24 3.79
CA MET A 25 27.80 -7.70 3.86
C MET A 25 27.67 -8.36 5.21
N LYS A 26 27.33 -7.55 6.22
CA LYS A 26 27.05 -8.01 7.58
C LYS A 26 26.07 -9.16 7.43
N ARG A 27 26.53 -10.38 7.73
CA ARG A 27 25.75 -11.61 7.56
C ARG A 27 24.45 -11.40 8.30
N ARG A 28 23.34 -11.20 7.57
CA ARG A 28 22.04 -11.02 8.21
C ARG A 28 21.77 -12.29 9.00
N THR A 29 21.35 -12.13 10.25
CA THR A 29 20.90 -13.26 11.05
C THR A 29 19.74 -13.92 10.30
N LEU A 30 19.58 -15.24 10.40
CA LEU A 30 18.48 -15.96 9.75
C LEU A 30 17.13 -15.33 10.10
N ALA A 31 16.95 -14.99 11.39
CA ALA A 31 15.78 -14.26 11.89
C ALA A 31 15.58 -12.90 11.19
N GLY A 32 16.65 -12.15 10.93
CA GLY A 32 16.57 -10.87 10.21
C GLY A 32 16.12 -11.04 8.77
N SER A 33 16.58 -12.08 8.06
CA SER A 33 16.12 -12.36 6.70
C SER A 33 14.67 -12.81 6.66
N CYS A 34 14.26 -13.70 7.57
CA CYS A 34 12.86 -14.14 7.68
C CYS A 34 11.93 -12.97 8.04
N GLY A 35 12.34 -12.11 8.97
CA GLY A 35 11.57 -10.93 9.37
C GLY A 35 11.33 -9.96 8.21
N VAL A 36 12.35 -9.69 7.40
CA VAL A 36 12.20 -8.87 6.18
C VAL A 36 11.23 -9.51 5.19
N GLY A 37 11.31 -10.84 5.01
CA GLY A 37 10.37 -11.57 4.16
C GLY A 37 8.91 -11.40 4.62
N VAL A 38 8.64 -11.70 5.89
CA VAL A 38 7.30 -11.57 6.48
C VAL A 38 6.78 -10.13 6.38
N PHE A 39 7.65 -9.14 6.63
CA PHE A 39 7.29 -7.73 6.51
C PHE A 39 6.83 -7.36 5.10
N ILE A 40 7.56 -7.80 4.07
CA ILE A 40 7.20 -7.54 2.67
C ILE A 40 5.85 -8.17 2.32
N PHE A 41 5.62 -9.43 2.74
CA PHE A 41 4.34 -10.10 2.49
C PHE A 41 3.19 -9.41 3.23
N ALA A 42 3.38 -9.04 4.50
CA ALA A 42 2.40 -8.32 5.28
C ALA A 42 2.05 -6.97 4.62
N PHE A 43 3.06 -6.22 4.20
CA PHE A 43 2.87 -4.96 3.49
C PHE A 43 2.08 -5.16 2.18
N ALA A 44 2.42 -6.18 1.39
CA ALA A 44 1.69 -6.49 0.16
C ALA A 44 0.21 -6.81 0.43
N PHE A 45 -0.09 -7.60 1.46
CA PHE A 45 -1.48 -7.89 1.84
C PHE A 45 -2.23 -6.65 2.32
N ILE A 46 -1.57 -5.75 3.06
CA ILE A 46 -2.15 -4.47 3.48
C ILE A 46 -2.49 -3.61 2.24
N VAL A 47 -1.58 -3.51 1.28
CA VAL A 47 -1.83 -2.75 0.04
C VAL A 47 -3.00 -3.35 -0.75
N ILE A 48 -3.09 -4.68 -0.84
CA ILE A 48 -4.21 -5.37 -1.51
C ILE A 48 -5.51 -5.10 -0.77
N ALA A 49 -5.53 -5.23 0.56
CA ALA A 49 -6.70 -4.94 1.38
C ALA A 49 -7.14 -3.47 1.26
N PHE A 50 -6.19 -2.54 1.17
CA PHE A 50 -6.47 -1.12 1.02
C PHE A 50 -7.08 -0.77 -0.34
N ALA A 51 -6.61 -1.40 -1.42
CA ALA A 51 -7.09 -1.14 -2.77
C ALA A 51 -8.31 -1.98 -3.19
N THR A 52 -8.61 -3.09 -2.49
CA THR A 52 -9.67 -4.01 -2.94
C THR A 52 -11.08 -3.44 -2.77
N PRO A 53 -11.97 -3.60 -3.77
CA PRO A 53 -13.38 -3.24 -3.66
C PRO A 53 -14.22 -4.28 -2.91
N SER A 54 -13.61 -5.36 -2.41
CA SER A 54 -14.31 -6.55 -1.90
C SER A 54 -14.18 -6.74 -0.39
N TRP A 55 -14.40 -5.69 0.40
CA TRP A 55 -14.48 -5.82 1.87
C TRP A 55 -15.79 -6.46 2.30
N LEU A 56 -16.87 -6.10 1.62
CA LEU A 56 -18.18 -6.71 1.76
C LEU A 56 -18.73 -7.00 0.37
N VAL A 57 -19.24 -8.21 0.17
CA VAL A 57 -19.83 -8.64 -1.10
C VAL A 57 -21.22 -9.18 -0.82
N SER A 58 -22.19 -8.75 -1.63
CA SER A 58 -23.55 -9.27 -1.56
C SER A 58 -23.65 -10.68 -2.13
N ASP A 59 -24.50 -11.51 -1.53
CA ASP A 59 -24.80 -12.83 -2.10
C ASP A 59 -25.56 -12.65 -3.43
N TYR A 60 -25.09 -13.33 -4.48
CA TYR A 60 -25.72 -13.32 -5.80
C TYR A 60 -27.13 -13.94 -5.80
N ARG A 61 -27.43 -14.80 -4.83
CA ARG A 61 -28.74 -15.46 -4.69
C ARG A 61 -29.83 -14.51 -4.20
N ILE A 62 -29.46 -13.42 -3.52
CA ILE A 62 -30.40 -12.43 -3.03
C ILE A 62 -30.61 -11.37 -4.12
N THR A 63 -31.66 -11.55 -4.92
CA THR A 63 -32.00 -10.67 -6.05
C THR A 63 -32.45 -9.27 -5.61
N GLY A 64 -32.86 -9.10 -4.35
CA GLY A 64 -33.25 -7.81 -3.76
C GLY A 64 -32.09 -6.97 -3.18
N ALA A 65 -30.85 -7.45 -3.25
CA ALA A 65 -29.71 -6.74 -2.68
C ALA A 65 -29.44 -5.41 -3.41
N LYS A 66 -29.34 -4.32 -2.63
CA LYS A 66 -29.13 -2.96 -3.14
C LYS A 66 -27.66 -2.66 -3.42
N LEU A 67 -26.78 -3.22 -2.59
CA LEU A 67 -25.33 -3.18 -2.69
C LEU A 67 -24.84 -4.44 -3.44
N ASP A 68 -23.84 -4.29 -4.32
CA ASP A 68 -23.12 -5.42 -4.90
C ASP A 68 -21.81 -5.71 -4.17
N ARG A 69 -20.94 -4.69 -4.07
CA ARG A 69 -19.63 -4.76 -3.40
C ARG A 69 -19.32 -3.45 -2.70
N LEU A 70 -18.67 -3.54 -1.56
CA LEU A 70 -18.24 -2.39 -0.77
C LEU A 70 -16.76 -2.58 -0.45
N GLY A 71 -15.91 -1.70 -0.94
CA GLY A 71 -14.52 -1.58 -0.49
C GLY A 71 -14.25 -0.23 0.13
N LEU A 72 -13.00 0.03 0.48
CA LEU A 72 -12.63 1.25 1.22
C LEU A 72 -12.82 2.53 0.39
N TRP A 73 -12.48 2.47 -0.90
CA TRP A 73 -12.47 3.62 -1.81
C TRP A 73 -13.58 3.61 -2.86
N VAL A 74 -14.05 2.41 -3.22
CA VAL A 74 -15.02 2.20 -4.29
C VAL A 74 -16.16 1.38 -3.75
N HIS A 75 -17.38 1.81 -4.05
CA HIS A 75 -18.61 1.11 -3.73
C HIS A 75 -19.37 0.82 -5.01
N CYS A 76 -19.88 -0.40 -5.13
CA CYS A 76 -20.65 -0.86 -6.27
C CYS A 76 -22.07 -1.18 -5.83
N PHE A 77 -23.03 -0.51 -6.45
CA PHE A 77 -24.46 -0.65 -6.15
C PHE A 77 -25.20 -1.29 -7.33
N ARG A 78 -26.22 -2.09 -7.02
CA ARG A 78 -27.17 -2.57 -8.03
C ARG A 78 -28.29 -1.56 -8.23
N SER A 79 -28.89 -1.09 -7.15
CA SER A 79 -30.01 -0.14 -7.15
C SER A 79 -30.24 0.50 -5.78
N LEU A 80 -29.22 1.16 -5.22
CA LEU A 80 -29.35 1.80 -3.91
C LEU A 80 -30.23 3.06 -4.04
N PRO A 81 -31.38 3.15 -3.34
CA PRO A 81 -32.14 4.39 -3.33
C PRO A 81 -31.43 5.46 -2.50
N ASP A 82 -31.69 6.71 -2.84
CA ASP A 82 -31.27 7.86 -2.02
C ASP A 82 -32.00 7.84 -0.67
N VAL A 83 -31.22 7.82 0.43
CA VAL A 83 -31.76 7.73 1.80
C VAL A 83 -32.39 9.06 2.23
N ASN A 84 -31.99 10.17 1.60
CA ASN A 84 -32.49 11.51 1.89
C ASN A 84 -33.71 11.91 1.03
N ASP A 85 -34.09 11.08 0.05
CA ASP A 85 -35.25 11.32 -0.81
C ASP A 85 -36.42 10.42 -0.40
N ASP A 86 -37.37 10.96 0.37
CA ASP A 86 -38.60 10.26 0.80
C ASP A 86 -39.40 9.68 -0.36
N SER A 87 -39.29 10.30 -1.55
CA SER A 87 -40.00 9.85 -2.74
C SER A 87 -39.27 8.75 -3.52
N GLN A 88 -38.05 8.38 -3.09
CA GLN A 88 -37.22 7.31 -3.64
C GLN A 88 -37.09 7.38 -5.17
N ARG A 89 -36.98 8.60 -5.73
CA ARG A 89 -36.94 8.81 -7.18
C ARG A 89 -35.54 8.66 -7.75
N ARG A 90 -34.51 8.75 -6.90
CA ARG A 90 -33.11 8.62 -7.28
C ARG A 90 -32.54 7.28 -6.84
N PHE A 91 -31.83 6.63 -7.76
CA PHE A 91 -31.14 5.37 -7.53
C PHE A 91 -29.69 5.47 -7.98
N PHE A 92 -28.79 5.00 -7.13
CA PHE A 92 -27.37 4.86 -7.44
C PHE A 92 -27.11 3.44 -7.95
N VAL A 93 -26.53 3.37 -9.14
CA VAL A 93 -26.16 2.14 -9.83
C VAL A 93 -24.71 2.20 -10.28
N GLY A 94 -24.07 1.04 -10.34
CA GLY A 94 -22.68 0.87 -10.78
C GLY A 94 -21.65 1.12 -9.67
N CYS A 95 -20.38 1.05 -10.05
CA CYS A 95 -19.24 1.30 -9.17
C CYS A 95 -18.84 2.76 -9.21
N ARG A 96 -18.65 3.37 -8.04
CA ARG A 96 -18.29 4.78 -7.89
C ARG A 96 -17.26 4.95 -6.80
N TRP A 97 -16.45 5.98 -6.94
CA TRP A 97 -15.54 6.38 -5.89
C TRP A 97 -16.32 7.03 -4.74
N VAL A 98 -16.09 6.51 -3.56
CA VAL A 98 -15.64 7.29 -2.41
C VAL A 98 -16.17 8.72 -2.31
N PHE A 99 -15.35 9.58 -2.91
CA PHE A 99 -15.38 11.03 -2.92
C PHE A 99 -15.75 11.59 -4.30
N GLU A 100 -16.59 10.89 -5.07
CA GLU A 100 -16.98 11.34 -6.41
C GLU A 100 -17.82 12.63 -6.36
N PRO A 101 -17.36 13.75 -6.95
CA PRO A 101 -18.04 15.04 -6.84
C PRO A 101 -19.11 15.27 -7.92
N PHE A 102 -19.15 14.44 -8.96
CA PHE A 102 -19.99 14.66 -10.14
C PHE A 102 -21.40 14.08 -10.01
N THR A 103 -21.60 13.16 -9.07
CA THR A 103 -22.88 12.49 -8.87
C THR A 103 -23.71 13.29 -7.86
N LYS A 104 -24.75 13.97 -8.33
CA LYS A 104 -25.61 14.80 -7.50
C LYS A 104 -26.26 14.00 -6.35
N GLY A 105 -26.14 14.51 -5.12
CA GLY A 105 -26.71 13.90 -3.91
C GLY A 105 -25.88 12.75 -3.32
N TYR A 106 -24.78 12.35 -3.97
CA TYR A 106 -23.92 11.28 -3.46
C TYR A 106 -23.09 11.72 -2.24
N ASP A 107 -22.75 12.99 -2.18
CA ASP A 107 -22.08 13.64 -1.05
C ASP A 107 -22.95 13.67 0.21
N GLU A 108 -24.26 13.87 0.06
CA GLU A 108 -25.22 13.91 1.16
C GLU A 108 -25.37 12.55 1.87
N ILE A 109 -25.33 11.45 1.12
CA ILE A 109 -25.46 10.08 1.67
C ILE A 109 -24.13 9.51 2.17
N ARG A 110 -23.01 10.23 2.01
CA ARG A 110 -21.67 9.74 2.35
C ARG A 110 -21.54 9.26 3.80
N GLY A 111 -22.18 9.94 4.74
CA GLY A 111 -22.17 9.57 6.16
C GLY A 111 -22.84 8.22 6.44
N PHE A 112 -23.79 7.82 5.59
CA PHE A 112 -24.41 6.50 5.64
C PHE A 112 -23.51 5.42 5.01
N LEU A 113 -22.79 5.75 3.94
CA LEU A 113 -21.96 4.81 3.19
C LEU A 113 -20.63 4.51 3.91
N LEU A 114 -20.07 5.51 4.60
CA LEU A 114 -18.77 5.45 5.27
C LEU A 114 -18.91 5.51 6.79
N PRO A 115 -19.09 4.36 7.46
CA PRO A 115 -19.05 4.32 8.91
C PRO A 115 -17.67 4.74 9.43
N ALA A 116 -17.62 5.24 10.67
CA ALA A 116 -16.41 5.80 11.27
C ALA A 116 -15.19 4.87 11.23
N PHE A 117 -15.40 3.55 11.34
CA PHE A 117 -14.30 2.58 11.26
C PHE A 117 -13.65 2.52 9.88
N MET A 118 -14.43 2.70 8.79
CA MET A 118 -13.90 2.75 7.44
C MET A 118 -13.09 4.02 7.21
N ILE A 119 -13.53 5.13 7.80
CA ILE A 119 -12.78 6.39 7.76
C ILE A 119 -11.46 6.20 8.51
N ALA A 120 -11.48 5.61 9.71
CA ALA A 120 -10.26 5.31 10.46
C ALA A 120 -9.27 4.46 9.65
N THR A 121 -9.73 3.40 8.98
CA THR A 121 -8.87 2.55 8.14
C THR A 121 -8.31 3.23 6.89
N GLN A 122 -8.83 4.40 6.48
CA GLN A 122 -8.23 5.19 5.41
C GLN A 122 -7.02 5.99 5.88
N PHE A 123 -6.93 6.32 7.16
CA PHE A 123 -5.89 7.18 7.74
C PHE A 123 -4.79 6.41 8.49
N PHE A 124 -5.12 5.26 9.08
CA PHE A 124 -4.21 4.43 9.89
C PHE A 124 -3.78 3.17 9.14
#